data_AF-A0A3A1X7C7-F1
#
_entry.id   AF-A0A3A1X7C7-F1
#
_cell.length_a   1.000
_cell.length_b   1.000
_cell.length_c   1.000
_cell.angle_alpha   90.00
_cell.angle_beta   90.00
_cell.angle_gamma   90.00
#
_symmetry.space_group_name_H-M   'P 1'
#
loop_
_entity.id
_entity.type
_entity.pdbx_description
1 polymer ?
#
loop_
_entity_poly.entity_id
_entity_poly.type
_entity_poly.pdbx_seq_one_letter_code
_entity_poly.pdbx_strand_id
1 'polypeptide(L)'
;KIDDFGDNPQNWTLVSGNPANEETLKDLEFAWRSLRCVKSNAILLAHDLATVGIGMGQVNRVDSCHLAVERANTLADGLERAKGSVAASDAFFPFADGPQILIEAGVSAIVQPGGSIRDEEVFEAARAAGVTMYTTGTRHFFH
;
A
#
# COMPACT_ATOMS: atom_id res chain seq x y z
N LYS A 1 -5.44 9.57 14.66
CA LYS A 1 -4.98 10.94 15.04
C LYS A 1 -4.13 11.48 13.90
N ILE A 2 -4.14 12.78 13.62
CA ILE A 2 -3.22 13.37 12.64
C ILE A 2 -1.84 13.46 13.29
N ASP A 3 -0.80 13.10 12.54
CA ASP A 3 0.62 13.12 12.96
C ASP A 3 0.93 12.14 14.10
N ASP A 4 0.44 10.90 13.96
CA ASP A 4 0.83 9.80 14.85
C ASP A 4 2.28 9.34 14.57
N PHE A 5 2.83 8.49 15.44
CA PHE A 5 4.21 8.00 15.29
C PHE A 5 4.47 7.36 13.92
N GLY A 6 3.53 6.56 13.42
CA GLY A 6 3.62 5.94 12.09
C GLY A 6 3.23 6.84 10.93
N ASP A 7 2.89 8.12 11.14
CA ASP A 7 2.68 9.09 10.04
C ASP A 7 4.00 9.72 9.56
N ASN A 8 5.10 9.53 10.28
CA ASN A 8 6.43 9.99 9.88
C ASN A 8 7.24 8.83 9.25
N PRO A 9 7.63 8.91 7.97
CA PRO A 9 8.40 7.86 7.30
C PRO A 9 9.73 7.51 7.95
N GLN A 10 10.34 8.42 8.72
CA GLN A 10 11.57 8.14 9.46
C GLN A 10 11.40 7.05 10.54
N ASN A 11 10.18 6.83 10.98
CA ASN A 11 9.83 5.83 11.98
C ASN A 11 9.43 4.48 11.37
N TRP A 12 9.38 4.38 10.05
CA TRP A 12 8.99 3.15 9.38
C TRP A 12 10.13 2.14 9.37
N THR A 13 9.78 0.86 9.45
CA THR A 13 10.74 -0.24 9.37
C THR A 13 10.70 -0.83 7.96
N LEU A 14 11.85 -0.88 7.29
CA LEU A 14 12.01 -1.59 6.03
C LEU A 14 12.02 -3.10 6.29
N VAL A 15 11.05 -3.82 5.72
CA VAL A 15 10.90 -5.27 5.93
C VAL A 15 11.18 -6.10 4.67
N SER A 16 11.16 -5.48 3.49
CA SER A 16 11.46 -6.12 2.20
C SER A 16 12.07 -5.14 1.21
N GLY A 17 12.91 -5.65 0.31
CA GLY A 17 13.48 -4.91 -0.82
C GLY A 17 14.57 -3.93 -0.43
N ASN A 18 14.98 -3.12 -1.41
CA ASN A 18 15.91 -2.01 -1.16
C ASN A 18 15.16 -0.81 -0.56
N PRO A 19 15.84 0.07 0.20
CA PRO A 19 15.24 1.32 0.66
C PRO A 19 14.68 2.12 -0.51
N ALA A 20 13.48 2.68 -0.33
CA ALA A 20 12.87 3.57 -1.32
C ALA A 20 13.75 4.81 -1.54
N ASN A 21 13.83 5.28 -2.79
CA ASN A 21 14.43 6.58 -3.07
C ASN A 21 13.51 7.71 -2.55
N GLU A 22 13.98 8.96 -2.61
CA GLU A 22 13.24 10.10 -2.07
C GLU A 22 11.86 10.31 -2.74
N GLU A 23 11.73 10.06 -4.04
CA GLU A 23 10.47 10.22 -4.77
C GLU A 23 9.45 9.16 -4.38
N THR A 24 9.86 7.88 -4.36
CA THR A 24 9.03 6.76 -3.92
C THR A 24 8.62 6.91 -2.45
N LEU A 25 9.52 7.41 -1.59
CA LEU A 25 9.20 7.62 -0.17
C LEU A 25 8.17 8.74 0.01
N LYS A 26 8.26 9.83 -0.77
CA LYS A 26 7.25 10.91 -0.79
C LYS A 26 5.89 10.39 -1.26
N ASP A 27 5.86 9.55 -2.30
CA ASP A 27 4.63 8.93 -2.78
C ASP A 27 4.03 7.99 -1.72
N LEU A 28 4.86 7.20 -1.02
CA LEU A 28 4.39 6.33 0.06
C LEU A 28 3.82 7.14 1.22
N GLU A 29 4.49 8.22 1.62
CA GLU A 29 4.00 9.14 2.66
C GLU A 29 2.66 9.77 2.25
N PHE A 30 2.57 10.26 1.02
CA PHE A 30 1.33 10.79 0.46
C PHE A 30 0.22 9.74 0.49
N ALA A 31 0.50 8.52 0.02
CA ALA A 31 -0.47 7.43 0.00
C ALA A 31 -0.94 7.07 1.40
N TRP A 32 -0.01 6.91 2.34
CA TRP A 32 -0.26 6.58 3.74
C TRP A 32 -1.15 7.63 4.44
N ARG A 33 -0.79 8.90 4.31
CA ARG A 33 -1.53 10.00 4.94
C ARG A 33 -2.90 10.20 4.31
N SER A 34 -3.01 10.04 2.99
CA SER A 34 -4.27 10.19 2.26
C SER A 34 -5.26 9.06 2.58
N LEU A 35 -4.77 7.84 2.77
CA LEU A 35 -5.59 6.65 3.00
C LEU A 35 -6.46 6.76 4.27
N ARG A 36 -6.06 7.58 5.25
CA ARG A 36 -6.76 7.75 6.53
C ARG A 36 -8.24 8.12 6.44
N CYS A 37 -8.67 8.77 5.35
CA CYS A 37 -10.04 9.23 5.16
C CYS A 37 -10.86 8.26 4.30
N VAL A 38 -10.24 7.18 3.83
CA VAL A 38 -10.87 6.14 3.02
C VAL A 38 -11.49 5.11 3.96
N LYS A 39 -12.75 4.73 3.68
CA LYS A 39 -13.47 3.74 4.50
C LYS A 39 -12.81 2.37 4.38
N SER A 40 -12.58 1.73 5.52
CA SER A 40 -11.94 0.42 5.63
C SER A 40 -12.81 -0.71 5.04
N ASN A 41 -12.24 -1.81 4.55
CA ASN A 41 -10.80 -2.04 4.31
C ASN A 41 -10.31 -1.21 3.11
N ALA A 42 -9.20 -0.49 3.27
CA ALA A 42 -8.78 0.49 2.29
C ALA A 42 -7.37 0.20 1.74
N ILE A 43 -7.25 0.29 0.41
CA ILE A 43 -6.00 0.24 -0.36
C ILE A 43 -5.97 1.46 -1.27
N LEU A 44 -4.86 2.21 -1.27
CA LEU A 44 -4.66 3.37 -2.12
C LEU A 44 -3.37 3.22 -2.90
N LEU A 45 -3.47 3.39 -4.22
CA LEU A 45 -2.33 3.47 -5.14
C LEU A 45 -2.04 4.94 -5.44
N ALA A 46 -0.77 5.34 -5.39
CA ALA A 46 -0.34 6.69 -5.69
C ALA A 46 0.90 6.71 -6.60
N HIS A 47 1.01 7.77 -7.38
CA HIS A 47 2.18 8.08 -8.19
C HIS A 47 2.26 9.59 -8.40
N ASP A 48 3.45 10.16 -8.27
CA ASP A 48 3.70 11.61 -8.41
C ASP A 48 2.76 12.46 -7.53
N LEU A 49 2.69 12.09 -6.24
CA LEU A 49 1.85 12.72 -5.21
C LEU A 49 0.35 12.80 -5.57
N ALA A 50 -0.11 11.94 -6.48
CA ALA A 50 -1.50 11.85 -6.89
C ALA A 50 -2.03 10.44 -6.72
N THR A 51 -3.27 10.33 -6.25
CA THR A 51 -3.94 9.04 -6.15
C THR A 51 -4.30 8.54 -7.55
N VAL A 52 -3.83 7.35 -7.90
CA VAL A 52 -4.14 6.71 -9.18
C VAL A 52 -5.28 5.70 -9.06
N GLY A 53 -5.42 5.02 -7.92
CA GLY A 53 -6.49 4.05 -7.67
C GLY A 53 -6.82 3.93 -6.18
N ILE A 54 -8.08 3.68 -5.85
CA ILE A 54 -8.54 3.48 -4.47
C ILE A 54 -9.49 2.29 -4.42
N GLY A 55 -9.19 1.29 -3.62
CA GLY A 55 -10.13 0.24 -3.20
C GLY A 55 -10.62 0.54 -1.80
N MET A 56 -11.93 0.73 -1.62
CA MET A 56 -12.50 1.22 -0.35
C MET A 56 -13.76 0.45 0.04
N GLY A 57 -14.01 0.36 1.35
CA GLY A 57 -15.27 -0.11 1.93
C GLY A 57 -15.54 -1.61 1.75
N GLN A 58 -14.54 -2.40 1.37
CA GLN A 58 -14.72 -3.83 1.16
C GLN A 58 -14.67 -4.60 2.47
N VAL A 59 -15.45 -5.69 2.52
CA VAL A 59 -15.49 -6.60 3.68
C VAL A 59 -14.20 -7.38 3.86
N ASN A 60 -13.47 -7.64 2.77
CA ASN A 60 -12.14 -8.24 2.78
C ASN A 60 -11.14 -7.34 2.04
N ARG A 61 -9.85 -7.46 2.38
CA ARG A 61 -8.78 -6.58 1.87
C ARG A 61 -8.31 -6.96 0.48
N VAL A 62 -8.49 -8.22 0.08
CA VAL A 62 -8.14 -8.75 -1.24
C VAL A 62 -8.97 -8.05 -2.33
N ASP A 63 -10.28 -7.91 -2.09
CA ASP A 63 -11.19 -7.17 -2.98
C ASP A 63 -10.79 -5.70 -3.07
N SER A 64 -10.33 -5.08 -1.97
CA SER A 64 -9.79 -3.72 -2.02
C SER A 64 -8.52 -3.62 -2.88
N CYS A 65 -7.66 -4.64 -2.90
CA CYS A 65 -6.48 -4.66 -3.78
C CYS A 65 -6.89 -4.73 -5.24
N HIS A 66 -7.80 -5.64 -5.59
CA HIS A 66 -8.34 -5.75 -6.95
C HIS A 66 -9.00 -4.44 -7.40
N LEU A 67 -9.87 -3.86 -6.57
CA LEU A 67 -10.59 -2.63 -6.90
C LEU A 67 -9.64 -1.43 -7.08
N ALA A 68 -8.58 -1.35 -6.28
CA ALA A 68 -7.58 -0.29 -6.42
C ALA A 68 -6.83 -0.39 -7.75
N VAL A 69 -6.39 -1.60 -8.12
CA VAL A 69 -5.69 -1.88 -9.39
C VAL A 69 -6.61 -1.65 -10.58
N GLU A 70 -7.84 -2.15 -10.55
CA GLU A 70 -8.83 -1.97 -11.61
C GLU A 70 -9.08 -0.48 -11.86
N ARG A 71 -9.32 0.31 -10.81
CA ARG A 71 -9.54 1.76 -10.94
C ARG A 71 -8.30 2.50 -11.44
N ALA A 72 -7.10 2.08 -11.03
CA ALA A 72 -5.87 2.67 -11.56
C ALA A 72 -5.77 2.50 -13.08
N ASN A 73 -6.08 1.31 -13.58
CA ASN A 73 -5.86 0.95 -14.99
C ASN A 73 -7.03 1.26 -15.93
N THR A 74 -8.27 1.42 -15.43
CA THR A 74 -9.46 1.68 -16.27
C THR A 74 -9.79 3.16 -16.46
N LEU A 75 -9.33 4.04 -15.56
CA LEU A 75 -9.70 5.46 -15.58
C LEU A 75 -8.80 6.36 -16.43
N ALA A 76 -7.70 5.84 -16.98
CA ALA A 76 -6.80 6.59 -17.86
C ALA A 76 -6.63 5.83 -19.17
N ASP A 77 -7.26 6.32 -20.23
CA ASP A 77 -7.36 5.73 -21.58
C ASP A 77 -6.15 4.86 -21.99
N GLY A 78 -6.22 3.56 -21.71
CA GLY A 78 -5.22 2.56 -22.08
C GLY A 78 -3.89 2.59 -21.32
N LEU A 79 -3.76 3.40 -20.26
CA LEU A 79 -2.55 3.51 -19.44
C LEU A 79 -2.68 2.71 -18.14
N GLU A 80 -1.78 1.74 -17.93
CA GLU A 80 -1.70 0.93 -16.72
C GLU A 80 -1.04 1.70 -15.57
N ARG A 81 -1.76 2.64 -14.93
CA ARG A 81 -1.21 3.51 -13.89
C ARG A 81 -0.87 2.79 -12.58
N ALA A 82 -1.30 1.54 -12.38
CA ALA A 82 -0.83 0.74 -11.26
C ALA A 82 0.68 0.42 -11.37
N LYS A 83 1.20 0.29 -12.59
CA LYS A 83 2.59 -0.06 -12.83
C LYS A 83 3.52 1.10 -12.44
N GLY A 84 4.48 0.83 -11.56
CA GLY A 84 5.41 1.83 -11.03
C GLY A 84 4.84 2.66 -9.87
N SER A 85 3.52 2.61 -9.63
CA SER A 85 2.88 3.25 -8.48
C SER A 85 3.32 2.63 -7.16
N VAL A 86 3.07 3.34 -6.06
CA VAL A 86 3.20 2.81 -4.70
C VAL A 86 1.82 2.47 -4.13
N ALA A 87 1.78 1.61 -3.12
CA ALA A 87 0.53 1.24 -2.43
C ALA A 87 0.60 1.50 -0.92
N ALA A 88 -0.52 1.92 -0.35
CA ALA A 88 -0.73 1.99 1.09
C ALA A 88 -1.94 1.16 1.51
N SER A 89 -1.84 0.48 2.66
CA SER A 89 -2.91 -0.35 3.24
C SER A 89 -3.24 0.11 4.66
N ASP A 90 -4.51 0.39 4.95
CA ASP A 90 -4.92 1.06 6.21
C ASP A 90 -4.79 0.17 7.45
N ALA A 91 -4.83 -1.15 7.24
CA ALA A 91 -4.51 -2.19 8.20
C ALA A 91 -3.51 -3.20 7.60
N PHE A 92 -3.03 -4.13 8.44
CA PHE A 92 -2.12 -5.16 7.96
C PHE A 92 -2.78 -6.12 6.98
N PHE A 93 -1.94 -6.81 6.19
CA PHE A 93 -2.38 -7.90 5.33
C PHE A 93 -2.43 -9.22 6.13
N PRO A 94 -3.58 -9.91 6.21
CA PRO A 94 -3.68 -11.16 6.96
C PRO A 94 -2.98 -12.32 6.23
N PHE A 95 -2.85 -12.24 4.91
CA PHE A 95 -2.21 -13.22 4.03
C PHE A 95 -1.50 -12.51 2.87
N ALA A 96 -0.66 -13.23 2.13
CA ALA A 96 0.11 -12.71 1.00
C ALA A 96 -0.72 -12.45 -0.28
N ASP A 97 -1.97 -12.89 -0.33
CA ASP A 97 -2.87 -12.77 -1.48
C ASP A 97 -3.14 -11.30 -1.87
N GLY A 98 -3.41 -10.43 -0.91
CA GLY A 98 -3.58 -8.99 -1.15
C GLY A 98 -2.34 -8.34 -1.77
N PRO A 99 -1.16 -8.44 -1.12
CA PRO A 99 0.10 -7.94 -1.67
C PRO A 99 0.46 -8.54 -3.04
N GLN A 100 0.20 -9.83 -3.28
CA GLN A 100 0.45 -10.47 -4.58
C GLN A 100 -0.29 -9.76 -5.72
N ILE A 101 -1.55 -9.38 -5.53
CA ILE A 101 -2.32 -8.62 -6.53
C ILE A 101 -1.64 -7.29 -6.87
N LEU A 102 -1.12 -6.58 -5.87
CA LEU A 102 -0.43 -5.31 -6.06
C LEU A 102 0.91 -5.50 -6.78
N ILE A 103 1.66 -6.54 -6.40
CA ILE A 103 2.92 -6.93 -7.01
C ILE A 103 2.72 -7.27 -8.50
N GLU A 104 1.73 -8.11 -8.81
CA GLU A 104 1.41 -8.51 -10.19
C GLU A 104 0.97 -7.33 -11.05
N ALA A 105 0.32 -6.33 -10.45
CA ALA A 105 -0.03 -5.07 -11.11
C ALA A 105 1.17 -4.13 -11.34
N GLY A 106 2.36 -4.48 -10.85
CA GLY A 106 3.60 -3.73 -11.02
C GLY A 106 3.81 -2.62 -10.01
N VAL A 107 3.19 -2.68 -8.83
CA VAL A 107 3.46 -1.74 -7.72
C VAL A 107 4.93 -1.85 -7.30
N SER A 108 5.60 -0.72 -7.15
CA SER A 108 7.03 -0.63 -6.86
C SER A 108 7.34 -0.70 -5.35
N ALA A 109 6.44 -0.19 -4.52
CA ALA A 109 6.59 -0.20 -3.06
C ALA A 109 5.26 -0.25 -2.32
N ILE A 110 5.23 -0.86 -1.13
CA ILE A 110 4.04 -1.04 -0.30
C ILE A 110 4.31 -0.54 1.13
N VAL A 111 3.37 0.20 1.72
CA VAL A 111 3.37 0.56 3.16
C VAL A 111 2.11 0.06 3.86
N GLN A 112 2.30 -0.53 5.04
CA GLN A 112 1.21 -1.08 5.87
C GLN A 112 1.59 -1.03 7.36
N PRO A 113 0.69 -1.25 8.33
CA PRO A 113 1.04 -1.16 9.75
C PRO A 113 1.99 -2.26 10.26
N GLY A 114 1.88 -3.47 9.75
CA GLY A 114 2.38 -4.70 10.37
C GLY A 114 1.51 -5.15 11.56
N GLY A 115 1.90 -6.25 12.19
CA GLY A 115 1.25 -6.83 13.37
C GLY A 115 0.43 -8.10 13.10
N SER A 116 0.51 -8.69 11.89
CA SER A 116 -0.07 -10.01 11.62
C SER A 116 0.81 -11.12 12.22
N ILE A 117 0.19 -12.21 12.69
CA ILE A 117 0.93 -13.45 13.03
C ILE A 117 1.63 -14.01 11.79
N ARG A 118 1.15 -13.66 10.59
CA ARG A 118 1.67 -14.10 9.28
C ARG A 118 2.42 -13.01 8.52
N ASP A 119 2.89 -11.97 9.20
CA ASP A 119 3.62 -10.87 8.56
C ASP A 119 4.82 -11.39 7.75
N GLU A 120 5.54 -12.39 8.25
CA GLU A 120 6.70 -12.94 7.56
C GLU A 120 6.33 -13.59 6.21
N GLU A 121 5.17 -14.24 6.10
CA GLU A 121 4.69 -14.79 4.81
C GLU A 121 4.43 -13.66 3.79
N VAL A 122 3.91 -12.53 4.26
CA VAL A 122 3.68 -11.34 3.44
C VAL A 122 5.01 -10.69 3.02
N PHE A 123 5.96 -10.60 3.95
CA PHE A 123 7.28 -9.99 3.68
C PHE A 123 8.09 -10.84 2.71
N GLU A 124 8.06 -12.18 2.84
CA GLU A 124 8.69 -13.09 1.90
C GLU A 124 8.11 -12.96 0.48
N ALA A 125 6.80 -12.81 0.33
CA ALA A 125 6.19 -12.58 -0.98
C ALA A 125 6.70 -11.28 -1.63
N ALA A 126 6.83 -10.20 -0.84
CA ALA A 126 7.41 -8.95 -1.33
C ALA A 126 8.92 -9.10 -1.66
N ARG A 127 9.68 -9.83 -0.82
CA ARG A 127 11.12 -10.06 -1.04
C ARG A 127 11.37 -10.87 -2.31
N ALA A 128 10.59 -11.92 -2.52
CA ALA A 128 10.65 -12.76 -3.71
C ALA A 128 10.36 -11.97 -5.00
N ALA A 129 9.50 -10.96 -4.92
CA ALA A 129 9.17 -10.07 -6.03
C ALA A 129 10.12 -8.87 -6.17
N GLY A 130 11.05 -8.66 -5.24
CA GLY A 130 11.92 -7.48 -5.21
C GLY A 130 11.19 -6.17 -4.90
N VAL A 131 9.99 -6.23 -4.29
CA VAL A 131 9.18 -5.07 -3.95
C VAL A 131 9.58 -4.53 -2.58
N THR A 132 9.78 -3.21 -2.52
CA THR A 132 10.07 -2.51 -1.27
C THR A 132 8.84 -2.52 -0.38
N MET A 133 8.98 -2.94 0.88
CA MET A 133 7.87 -2.91 1.83
C MET A 133 8.29 -2.28 3.16
N TYR A 134 7.43 -1.39 3.67
CA TYR A 134 7.58 -0.73 4.96
C TYR A 134 6.44 -1.09 5.93
N THR A 135 6.78 -1.20 7.21
CA THR A 135 5.82 -1.24 8.31
C THR A 135 5.84 0.03 9.14
N THR A 136 4.65 0.53 9.53
CA THR A 136 4.51 1.81 10.26
C THR A 136 4.22 1.66 11.76
N GLY A 137 3.77 0.47 12.19
CA GLY A 137 3.30 0.23 13.55
C GLY A 137 2.00 0.97 13.94
N THR A 138 1.38 1.69 12.99
CA THR A 138 0.18 2.51 13.24
C THR A 138 -0.93 2.10 12.27
N ARG A 139 -2.16 1.96 12.76
CA ARG A 139 -3.33 1.58 11.94
C ARG A 139 -4.26 2.77 11.72
N HIS A 140 -4.70 3.00 10.48
CA HIS A 140 -5.63 4.09 10.10
C HIS A 140 -7.03 3.59 9.76
N PHE A 141 -7.62 2.83 10.69
CA PHE A 141 -8.93 2.22 10.47
C PHE A 141 -10.07 3.24 10.60
N PHE A 142 -10.99 3.27 9.63
CA PHE A 142 -12.08 4.26 9.54
C PHE A 142 -13.38 3.64 8.99
N HIS A 143 -14.46 3.71 9.78
CA HIS A 143 -15.82 3.32 9.39
C HIS A 143 -16.70 4.52 9.14
#